data_AF-T0K047-F1
#
_entry.id   AF-T0K047-F1
#
_cell.length_a   1.000
_cell.length_b   1.000
_cell.length_c   1.000
_cell.angle_alpha   90.00
_cell.angle_beta   90.00
_cell.angle_gamma   90.00
#
_symmetry.space_group_name_H-M   'P 1'
#
loop_
_entity.id
_entity.type
_entity.pdbx_description
1 polymer ?
#
loop_
_entity_poly.entity_id
_entity_poly.type
_entity_poly.pdbx_seq_one_letter_code
_entity_poly.pdbx_strand_id
1 'polypeptide(L)'
;MGGGYVNTDPKTGVSLPPSHAESAFMPLHDQAKVRQLLRETLPELADRPLVKQSLCWFADTNDSDFIIDYVPKSSSSVVLMSGDSGHAAKLIPLIGDWVKNLLEAADGKQPVDKWRWKDVGGDDGKWGDTVSWRLGNTMEFAELQNPKASKL
;
A
#
# COMPACT_ATOMS: atom_id res chain seq x y z
N MET A 1 -9.72 -2.07 12.91
CA MET A 1 -9.39 -1.43 11.62
C MET A 1 -9.72 -2.45 10.54
N GLY A 2 -10.48 -2.04 9.52
CA GLY A 2 -10.85 -2.92 8.39
C GLY A 2 -9.71 -3.03 7.40
N GLY A 3 -9.79 -4.01 6.51
CA GLY A 3 -8.75 -4.27 5.53
C GLY A 3 -8.58 -3.12 4.52
N GLY A 4 -7.57 -3.26 3.67
CA GLY A 4 -7.21 -2.25 2.68
C GLY A 4 -8.14 -2.25 1.46
N TYR A 5 -7.83 -1.36 0.52
CA TYR A 5 -8.47 -1.34 -0.79
C TYR A 5 -7.43 -1.62 -1.88
N VAL A 6 -7.83 -2.40 -2.88
CA VAL A 6 -7.09 -2.56 -4.14
C VAL A 6 -7.92 -1.98 -5.27
N ASN A 7 -7.30 -1.53 -6.34
CA ASN A 7 -8.00 -1.03 -7.52
C ASN A 7 -7.49 -1.75 -8.76
N THR A 8 -7.93 -2.99 -8.91
CA THR A 8 -7.42 -3.91 -9.93
C THR A 8 -8.03 -3.60 -11.29
N ASP A 9 -7.21 -3.37 -12.31
CA ASP A 9 -7.68 -3.31 -13.69
C ASP A 9 -8.06 -4.73 -14.15
N PRO A 10 -9.35 -5.00 -14.48
CA PRO A 10 -9.80 -6.34 -14.84
C PRO A 10 -9.20 -6.86 -16.15
N LYS A 11 -8.61 -5.99 -16.98
CA LYS A 11 -7.96 -6.40 -18.25
C LYS A 11 -6.54 -6.89 -18.04
N THR A 12 -5.82 -6.24 -17.13
CA THR A 12 -4.38 -6.48 -16.94
C THR A 12 -4.07 -7.24 -15.66
N GLY A 13 -5.01 -7.27 -14.70
CA GLY A 13 -4.81 -7.79 -13.35
C GLY A 13 -3.90 -6.91 -12.49
N VAL A 14 -3.47 -5.74 -12.98
CA VAL A 14 -2.59 -4.83 -12.26
C VAL A 14 -3.42 -3.89 -11.40
N SER A 15 -3.06 -3.76 -10.12
CA SER A 15 -3.64 -2.77 -9.24
C SER A 15 -2.97 -1.41 -9.44
N LEU A 16 -3.76 -0.38 -9.74
CA LEU A 16 -3.26 0.99 -9.95
C LEU A 16 -4.05 1.95 -9.08
N PRO A 17 -3.40 2.91 -8.39
CA PRO A 17 -4.14 3.88 -7.61
C PRO A 17 -5.04 4.72 -8.53
N PRO A 18 -6.30 4.99 -8.15
CA PRO A 18 -7.14 5.96 -8.84
C PRO A 18 -6.56 7.38 -8.66
N SER A 19 -7.14 8.35 -9.36
CA SER A 19 -6.75 9.74 -9.12
C SER A 19 -7.06 10.18 -7.69
N HIS A 20 -6.37 11.22 -7.22
CA HIS A 20 -6.66 11.81 -5.91
C HIS A 20 -8.12 12.27 -5.83
N ALA A 21 -8.67 12.84 -6.91
CA ALA A 21 -10.06 13.30 -6.93
C ALA A 21 -11.06 12.15 -6.74
N GLU A 22 -10.82 11.01 -7.39
CA GLU A 22 -11.66 9.81 -7.25
C GLU A 22 -11.56 9.18 -5.86
N SER A 23 -10.44 9.37 -5.16
CA SER A 23 -10.17 8.81 -3.83
C SER A 23 -10.22 9.83 -2.69
N ALA A 24 -10.71 11.05 -2.93
CA ALA A 24 -10.84 12.13 -1.94
C ALA A 24 -12.10 11.97 -1.06
N PHE A 25 -12.28 10.78 -0.49
CA PHE A 25 -13.35 10.47 0.45
C PHE A 25 -12.92 9.39 1.44
N MET A 26 -13.73 9.17 2.48
CA MET A 26 -13.59 8.04 3.40
C MET A 26 -14.88 7.21 3.35
N PRO A 27 -14.82 5.89 3.15
CA PRO A 27 -15.98 5.00 3.18
C PRO A 27 -16.79 5.13 4.47
N LEU A 28 -18.12 5.06 4.39
CA LEU A 28 -19.02 5.25 5.54
C LEU A 28 -18.72 4.29 6.70
N HIS A 29 -18.38 3.05 6.37
CA HIS A 29 -18.06 2.05 7.38
C HIS A 29 -16.75 2.39 8.12
N ASP A 30 -15.77 3.03 7.47
CA ASP A 30 -14.54 3.50 8.10
C ASP A 30 -14.77 4.78 8.90
N GLN A 31 -15.63 5.68 8.42
CA GLN A 31 -16.07 6.84 9.22
C GLN A 31 -16.70 6.39 10.54
N ALA A 32 -17.53 5.35 10.52
CA ALA A 32 -18.15 4.78 11.73
C ALA A 32 -17.08 4.26 12.71
N LYS A 33 -16.06 3.54 12.22
CA LYS A 33 -14.93 3.07 13.04
C LYS A 33 -14.11 4.20 13.63
N VAL A 34 -13.79 5.23 12.84
CA VAL A 34 -13.08 6.43 13.32
C VAL A 34 -13.88 7.13 14.41
N ARG A 35 -15.20 7.30 14.21
CA ARG A 35 -16.06 7.90 15.24
C ARG A 35 -16.15 7.03 16.50
N GLN A 36 -16.20 5.71 16.36
CA GLN A 36 -16.15 4.80 17.51
C GLN A 36 -14.84 4.99 18.29
N LEU A 37 -13.69 4.99 17.60
CA LEU A 37 -12.38 5.24 18.22
C LEU A 37 -12.36 6.59 18.95
N LEU A 38 -12.91 7.65 18.35
CA LEU A 38 -13.01 8.95 19.00
C LEU A 38 -13.92 8.92 20.24
N ARG A 39 -15.06 8.22 20.22
CA ARG A 39 -15.91 8.06 21.42
C ARG A 39 -15.18 7.37 22.56
N GLU A 40 -14.27 6.44 22.24
CA GLU A 40 -13.51 5.68 23.22
C GLU A 40 -12.27 6.43 23.75
N THR A 41 -11.68 7.32 22.94
CA THR A 41 -10.38 7.96 23.25
C THR A 41 -10.47 9.48 23.48
N LEU A 42 -11.29 10.18 22.71
CA LEU A 42 -11.43 11.65 22.70
C LEU A 42 -12.92 12.03 22.53
N PRO A 43 -13.79 11.75 23.52
CA PRO A 43 -15.24 11.78 23.34
C PRO A 43 -15.79 13.14 22.87
N GLU A 44 -15.19 14.24 23.35
CA GLU A 44 -15.57 15.61 22.98
C GLU A 44 -15.39 15.90 21.47
N LEU A 45 -14.59 15.10 20.77
CA LEU A 45 -14.34 15.23 19.34
C LEU A 45 -15.16 14.26 18.49
N ALA A 46 -15.88 13.32 19.10
CA ALA A 46 -16.50 12.18 18.42
C ALA A 46 -17.50 12.56 17.31
N ASP A 47 -18.22 13.67 17.50
CA ASP A 47 -19.25 14.14 16.56
C ASP A 47 -18.82 15.37 15.76
N ARG A 48 -17.55 15.79 15.86
CA ARG A 48 -17.02 16.88 15.04
C ARG A 48 -17.05 16.50 13.55
N PRO A 49 -17.19 17.47 12.64
CA PRO A 49 -17.10 17.22 11.20
C PRO A 49 -15.73 16.65 10.82
N LEU A 50 -15.72 15.57 10.03
CA LEU A 50 -14.49 15.08 9.39
C LEU A 50 -14.18 16.01 8.22
N VAL A 51 -12.91 16.42 8.09
CA VAL A 51 -12.43 17.32 7.04
C VAL A 51 -11.29 16.65 6.28
N LYS A 52 -11.09 17.01 5.01
CA LYS A 52 -10.00 16.50 4.15
C LYS A 52 -9.90 14.97 4.15
N GLN A 53 -11.04 14.30 3.97
CA GLN A 53 -11.10 12.85 3.90
C GLN A 53 -10.48 12.36 2.60
N SER A 54 -9.67 11.31 2.66
CA SER A 54 -9.11 10.64 1.49
C SER A 54 -8.70 9.22 1.83
N LEU A 55 -8.56 8.39 0.79
CA LEU A 55 -7.81 7.14 0.87
C LEU A 55 -6.32 7.44 0.64
N CYS A 56 -5.46 6.65 1.28
CA CYS A 56 -4.02 6.68 1.09
C CYS A 56 -3.59 5.37 0.42
N TRP A 57 -2.86 5.48 -0.67
CA TRP A 57 -2.39 4.36 -1.49
C TRP A 57 -0.91 4.14 -1.29
N PHE A 58 -0.51 2.87 -1.20
CA PHE A 58 0.87 2.44 -1.05
C PHE A 58 1.04 1.03 -1.63
N ALA A 59 2.27 0.52 -1.70
CA ALA A 59 2.56 -0.77 -2.32
C ALA A 59 3.11 -1.77 -1.31
N ASP A 60 2.47 -2.93 -1.20
CA ASP A 60 2.96 -4.03 -0.37
C ASP A 60 3.86 -5.00 -1.12
N THR A 61 4.85 -5.52 -0.40
CA THR A 61 5.55 -6.76 -0.75
C THR A 61 5.06 -7.89 0.16
N ASN A 62 5.20 -9.13 -0.28
CA ASN A 62 4.71 -10.30 0.46
C ASN A 62 5.40 -10.48 1.83
N ASP A 63 6.65 -10.08 1.96
CA ASP A 63 7.40 -10.07 3.22
C ASP A 63 7.41 -8.69 3.90
N SER A 64 6.81 -7.69 3.26
CA SER A 64 6.75 -6.29 3.68
C SER A 64 8.09 -5.61 3.95
N ASP A 65 9.15 -6.15 3.35
CA ASP A 65 10.41 -5.46 3.19
C ASP A 65 10.40 -4.66 1.89
N PHE A 66 11.22 -3.60 1.85
CA PHE A 66 11.37 -2.75 0.68
C PHE A 66 11.89 -3.52 -0.54
N ILE A 67 11.73 -2.93 -1.73
CA ILE A 67 12.51 -3.28 -2.91
C ILE A 67 13.36 -2.06 -3.24
N ILE A 68 14.67 -2.19 -3.02
CA ILE A 68 15.67 -1.18 -3.36
C ILE A 68 16.74 -1.92 -4.17
N ASP A 69 16.51 -2.08 -5.47
CA ASP A 69 17.41 -2.86 -6.31
C ASP A 69 17.30 -2.45 -7.78
N TYR A 70 18.24 -2.94 -8.59
CA TYR A 70 18.15 -2.78 -10.03
C TYR A 70 16.98 -3.57 -10.61
N VAL A 71 16.21 -2.96 -11.50
CA VAL A 71 15.17 -3.64 -12.27
C VAL A 71 15.84 -4.68 -13.17
N PRO A 72 15.46 -5.97 -13.11
CA PRO A 72 16.03 -7.00 -13.97
C PRO A 72 15.89 -6.66 -15.45
N LYS A 73 16.87 -7.09 -16.26
CA LYS A 73 16.92 -6.84 -17.71
C LYS A 73 16.97 -5.35 -18.11
N SER A 74 17.30 -4.46 -17.17
CA SER A 74 17.54 -3.04 -17.45
C SER A 74 19.01 -2.69 -17.72
N SER A 75 19.90 -3.69 -17.85
CA SER A 75 21.37 -3.48 -17.94
C SER A 75 21.91 -2.60 -16.80
N SER A 76 21.34 -2.77 -15.60
CA SER A 76 21.66 -1.99 -14.40
C SER A 76 21.52 -0.47 -14.59
N SER A 77 20.59 -0.03 -15.44
CA SER A 77 20.35 1.40 -15.71
C SER A 77 19.15 1.98 -14.95
N VAL A 78 18.33 1.13 -14.32
CA VAL A 78 17.14 1.54 -13.57
C VAL A 78 17.17 0.93 -12.18
N VAL A 79 17.13 1.77 -11.15
CA VAL A 79 16.90 1.36 -9.75
C VAL A 79 15.43 1.57 -9.42
N LEU A 80 14.80 0.54 -8.84
CA LEU A 80 13.48 0.66 -8.23
C LEU A 80 13.63 0.85 -6.73
N MET A 81 12.88 1.82 -6.19
CA MET A 81 12.70 2.03 -4.75
C MET A 81 11.21 2.03 -4.47
N SER A 82 10.67 0.91 -3.99
CA SER A 82 9.23 0.69 -3.80
C SER A 82 8.98 -0.34 -2.69
N GLY A 83 7.75 -0.84 -2.58
CA GLY A 83 7.37 -1.83 -1.57
C GLY A 83 7.40 -1.24 -0.16
N ASP A 84 6.86 -0.03 -0.01
CA ASP A 84 6.93 0.71 1.25
C ASP A 84 6.14 0.03 2.39
N SER A 85 5.20 -0.85 2.03
CA SER A 85 4.36 -1.65 2.91
C SER A 85 3.71 -0.89 4.06
N GLY A 86 3.41 0.40 3.84
CA GLY A 86 2.80 1.29 4.81
C GLY A 86 3.73 1.75 5.93
N HIS A 87 5.06 1.55 5.83
CA HIS A 87 6.00 1.89 6.90
C HIS A 87 7.21 2.71 6.48
N ALA A 88 7.39 3.06 5.19
CA ALA A 88 8.53 3.86 4.75
C ALA A 88 8.51 5.33 5.23
N ALA A 89 7.34 5.90 5.57
CA ALA A 89 7.23 7.32 5.91
C ALA A 89 8.13 7.74 7.10
N LYS A 90 8.30 6.88 8.11
CA LYS A 90 9.18 7.14 9.27
C LYS A 90 10.68 7.08 8.91
N LEU A 91 11.01 6.61 7.71
CA LEU A 91 12.37 6.35 7.24
C LEU A 91 12.80 7.32 6.14
N ILE A 92 11.94 8.26 5.74
CA ILE A 92 12.20 9.26 4.68
C ILE A 92 13.62 9.86 4.75
N PRO A 93 14.15 10.27 5.92
CA PRO A 93 15.49 10.85 5.99
C PRO A 93 16.64 9.90 5.65
N LEU A 94 16.42 8.58 5.70
CA LEU A 94 17.44 7.54 5.53
C LEU A 94 17.45 6.92 4.13
N ILE A 95 16.32 6.99 3.43
CA ILE A 95 16.11 6.26 2.18
C ILE A 95 17.14 6.62 1.10
N GLY A 96 17.56 7.89 1.03
CA GLY A 96 18.57 8.35 0.06
C GLY A 96 19.91 7.63 0.22
N ASP A 97 20.35 7.42 1.47
CA ASP A 97 21.61 6.71 1.75
C ASP A 97 21.53 5.23 1.36
N TRP A 98 20.36 4.60 1.45
CA TRP A 98 20.18 3.21 1.05
C TRP A 98 20.32 3.03 -0.46
N VAL A 99 19.74 3.96 -1.24
CA VAL A 99 19.89 3.98 -2.70
C VAL A 99 21.35 4.28 -3.06
N LYS A 100 21.99 5.24 -2.39
CA LYS A 100 23.41 5.55 -2.60
C LYS A 100 24.30 4.32 -2.36
N ASN A 101 24.08 3.59 -1.26
CA ASN A 101 24.86 2.39 -0.94
C ASN A 101 24.75 1.30 -2.02
N LEU A 102 23.58 1.16 -2.66
CA LEU A 102 23.42 0.27 -3.82
C LEU A 102 24.24 0.76 -5.02
N LEU A 103 24.18 2.05 -5.33
CA LEU A 103 24.90 2.63 -6.48
C LEU A 103 26.42 2.56 -6.32
N GLU A 104 26.93 2.66 -5.09
CA GLU A 104 28.35 2.59 -4.77
C GLU A 104 28.86 1.16 -4.49
N ALA A 105 27.98 0.14 -4.56
CA ALA A 105 28.34 -1.25 -4.31
C ALA A 105 29.33 -1.76 -5.36
N ALA A 106 30.49 -2.26 -4.92
CA ALA A 106 31.58 -2.68 -5.80
C ALA A 106 31.20 -3.83 -6.75
N ASP A 107 30.28 -4.70 -6.35
CA ASP A 107 29.78 -5.82 -7.16
C ASP A 107 28.44 -5.50 -7.86
N GLY A 108 27.95 -4.26 -7.73
CA GLY A 108 26.70 -3.80 -8.32
C GLY A 108 25.45 -4.48 -7.76
N LYS A 109 25.51 -5.06 -6.55
CA LYS A 109 24.39 -5.75 -5.91
C LYS A 109 23.90 -5.01 -4.69
N GLN A 110 22.60 -5.12 -4.41
CA GLN A 110 22.03 -4.62 -3.16
C GLN A 110 22.66 -5.37 -1.96
N PRO A 111 23.37 -4.65 -1.05
CA PRO A 111 24.01 -5.26 0.13
C PRO A 111 23.02 -5.80 1.15
N VAL A 112 21.78 -5.30 1.19
CA VAL A 112 20.73 -5.78 2.09
C VAL A 112 19.87 -6.82 1.39
N ASP A 113 20.12 -8.11 1.65
CA ASP A 113 19.49 -9.24 0.94
C ASP A 113 17.95 -9.14 0.84
N LYS A 114 17.28 -8.76 1.94
CA LYS A 114 15.82 -8.63 2.01
C LYS A 114 15.25 -7.49 1.14
N TRP A 115 16.08 -6.57 0.68
CA TRP A 115 15.69 -5.44 -0.19
C TRP A 115 15.96 -5.70 -1.67
N ARG A 116 16.54 -6.85 -2.01
CA ARG A 116 16.78 -7.25 -3.40
C ARG A 116 15.47 -7.40 -4.16
N TRP A 117 15.60 -7.40 -5.48
CA TRP A 117 14.49 -7.71 -6.38
C TRP A 117 13.82 -9.03 -5.99
N LYS A 118 12.48 -9.00 -5.94
CA LYS A 118 11.66 -10.14 -5.52
C LYS A 118 11.02 -10.75 -6.76
N ASP A 119 11.41 -11.97 -7.10
CA ASP A 119 10.70 -12.75 -8.11
C ASP A 119 9.44 -13.35 -7.45
N VAL A 120 8.28 -12.77 -7.76
CA VAL A 120 7.00 -13.36 -7.38
C VAL A 120 6.69 -14.51 -8.34
N GLY A 121 6.53 -15.71 -7.79
CA GLY A 121 5.91 -16.83 -8.50
C GLY A 121 4.47 -16.47 -8.91
N GLY A 122 3.91 -17.15 -9.91
CA GLY A 122 2.58 -16.88 -10.43
C GLY A 122 1.50 -16.98 -9.36
N ASP A 123 1.23 -15.86 -8.70
CA ASP A 123 0.21 -15.73 -7.68
C ASP A 123 -1.12 -15.40 -8.36
N ASP A 124 -2.23 -15.94 -7.84
CA ASP A 124 -3.55 -15.90 -8.48
C ASP A 124 -4.25 -14.53 -8.35
N GLY A 125 -3.48 -13.49 -8.00
CA GLY A 125 -3.95 -12.12 -7.82
C GLY A 125 -4.63 -11.86 -6.47
N LYS A 126 -4.73 -12.85 -5.58
CA LYS A 126 -5.39 -12.69 -4.27
C LYS A 126 -4.44 -12.20 -3.19
N TRP A 127 -3.93 -10.99 -3.37
CA TRP A 127 -3.04 -10.31 -2.42
C TRP A 127 -3.71 -9.93 -1.09
N GLY A 128 -5.05 -9.89 -1.06
CA GLY A 128 -5.81 -9.34 0.06
C GLY A 128 -5.63 -10.05 1.40
N ASP A 129 -5.24 -11.34 1.35
CA ASP A 129 -5.13 -12.23 2.51
C ASP A 129 -3.69 -12.71 2.77
N THR A 130 -2.71 -12.30 1.96
CA THR A 130 -1.32 -12.80 2.05
C THR A 130 -0.52 -12.09 3.15
N VAL A 131 -0.87 -10.85 3.51
CA VAL A 131 -0.19 -10.08 4.57
C VAL A 131 -0.77 -10.42 5.94
N SER A 132 -0.26 -11.50 6.53
CA SER A 132 -0.81 -12.17 7.75
C SER A 132 -1.04 -11.29 8.98
N TRP A 133 -0.39 -10.13 9.11
CA TRP A 133 -0.55 -9.24 10.27
C TRP A 133 -1.48 -8.06 10.05
N ARG A 134 -2.04 -7.89 8.85
CA ARG A 134 -3.10 -6.91 8.63
C ARG A 134 -4.44 -7.52 8.97
N LEU A 135 -5.20 -6.80 9.79
CA LEU A 135 -6.52 -7.24 10.22
C LEU A 135 -7.58 -6.80 9.21
N GLY A 136 -8.44 -7.73 8.82
CA GLY A 136 -9.57 -7.51 7.93
C GLY A 136 -9.25 -7.83 6.47
N ASN A 137 -10.32 -8.05 5.69
CA ASN A 137 -10.22 -8.45 4.30
C ASN A 137 -10.05 -7.24 3.40
N THR A 138 -9.26 -7.38 2.35
CA THR A 138 -9.10 -6.36 1.31
C THR A 138 -10.34 -6.33 0.42
N MET A 139 -10.76 -5.13 0.00
CA MET A 139 -11.90 -4.92 -0.90
C MET A 139 -11.47 -4.25 -2.20
N GLU A 140 -12.20 -4.47 -3.29
CA GLU A 140 -11.99 -3.73 -4.54
C GLU A 140 -12.57 -2.31 -4.43
N PHE A 141 -11.81 -1.33 -4.91
CA PHE A 141 -12.19 0.08 -4.91
C PHE A 141 -13.47 0.34 -5.71
N ALA A 142 -13.71 -0.45 -6.76
CA ALA A 142 -14.94 -0.41 -7.55
C ALA A 142 -16.20 -0.71 -6.70
N GLU A 143 -16.08 -1.51 -5.63
CA GLU A 143 -17.20 -1.82 -4.74
C GLU A 143 -17.60 -0.64 -3.86
N LEU A 144 -16.66 0.27 -3.56
CA LEU A 144 -16.94 1.51 -2.84
C LEU A 144 -17.74 2.51 -3.67
N GLN A 145 -17.53 2.52 -4.99
CA GLN A 145 -18.23 3.43 -5.91
C GLN A 145 -19.64 2.97 -6.26
N ASN A 146 -19.94 1.66 -6.12
CA ASN A 146 -21.23 1.06 -6.45
C ASN A 146 -21.76 0.16 -5.32
N PRO A 147 -22.32 0.73 -4.24
CA PRO A 147 -22.88 -0.06 -3.12
C PRO A 147 -24.07 -0.97 -3.51
N LYS A 148 -24.58 -0.88 -4.74
CA LYS A 148 -25.69 -1.71 -5.27
C LYS A 148 -25.26 -3.07 -5.84
N ALA A 149 -23.97 -3.42 -5.84
CA ALA A 149 -23.51 -4.73 -6.30
C ALA A 149 -23.45 -5.81 -5.20
N SER A 150 -23.88 -5.49 -3.98
CA SER A 150 -24.11 -6.51 -2.95
C SER A 150 -25.43 -7.24 -3.23
N LYS A 151 -25.38 -8.28 -4.07
CA LYS A 151 -26.45 -9.27 -4.11
C LYS A 151 -26.30 -10.16 -2.87
N LEU A 152 -27.16 -9.93 -1.88
CA LEU A 152 -27.69 -11.01 -1.05
C LEU A 152 -28.33 -12.07 -1.96
#